data_AF-R5ANK1-F1
#
_entry.id   AF-R5ANK1-F1
#
_cell.length_a   1.000
_cell.length_b   1.000
_cell.length_c   1.000
_cell.angle_alpha   90.00
_cell.angle_beta   90.00
_cell.angle_gamma   90.00
#
_symmetry.space_group_name_H-M   'P 1'
#
loop_
_entity.id
_entity.type
_entity.pdbx_description
1 polymer ?
#
loop_
_entity_poly.entity_id
_entity_poly.type
_entity_poly.pdbx_seq_one_letter_code
_entity_poly.pdbx_strand_id
1 'polypeptide(L)'
;MTRLYHGSNVAIEKIDLSRSKRGKDFGQGFYLNADPDQAMDMAIRTTRFLNAGQPTLSCFEFDEDEAERKGLHVKIFLDYSEEWAEFVVMNRKNNSETPAHSYDIVIGPIADDTVGVQIRRYIMGYMSASTLVEELKFRGDHATQYFFGTPQAVELLTLVKL
;
A
#
# COMPACT_ATOMS: atom_id res chain seq x y z
N MET A 1 14.20 13.48 -2.27
CA MET A 1 14.38 12.03 -2.50
C MET A 1 14.07 11.26 -1.22
N THR A 2 13.03 10.44 -1.26
CA THR A 2 12.61 9.53 -0.18
C THR A 2 13.06 8.12 -0.53
N ARG A 3 13.67 7.40 0.44
CA ARG A 3 14.00 5.97 0.27
C ARG A 3 12.81 5.12 0.71
N LEU A 4 12.45 4.18 -0.14
CA LEU A 4 11.27 3.35 -0.01
C LEU A 4 11.63 1.88 -0.27
N TYR A 5 11.02 0.96 0.47
CA TYR A 5 11.40 -0.44 0.50
C TYR A 5 10.24 -1.35 0.13
N HIS A 6 10.51 -2.31 -0.76
CA HIS A 6 9.59 -3.39 -1.09
C HIS A 6 10.10 -4.70 -0.51
N GLY A 7 9.27 -5.36 0.29
CA GLY A 7 9.51 -6.71 0.79
C GLY A 7 8.85 -7.77 -0.07
N SER A 8 9.63 -8.72 -0.59
CA SER A 8 9.13 -9.84 -1.39
C SER A 8 9.94 -11.12 -1.12
N ASN A 9 9.53 -12.24 -1.70
CA ASN A 9 10.28 -13.50 -1.66
C ASN A 9 11.34 -13.60 -2.78
N VAL A 10 11.47 -12.56 -3.60
CA VAL A 10 12.42 -12.45 -4.72
C VAL A 10 12.85 -10.99 -4.90
N ALA A 11 13.99 -10.76 -5.54
CA ALA A 11 14.40 -9.41 -5.95
C ALA A 11 13.46 -8.85 -7.04
N ILE A 12 13.22 -7.54 -7.02
CA ILE A 12 12.39 -6.84 -8.01
C ILE A 12 13.30 -6.13 -9.01
N GLU A 13 13.48 -6.74 -10.18
CA GLU A 13 14.22 -6.11 -11.30
C GLU A 13 13.32 -5.19 -12.12
N LYS A 14 12.05 -5.60 -12.30
CA LYS A 14 11.04 -4.84 -13.03
C LYS A 14 9.72 -4.90 -12.27
N ILE A 15 9.11 -3.74 -12.07
CA ILE A 15 7.81 -3.62 -11.42
C ILE A 15 6.71 -4.01 -12.41
N ASP A 16 5.85 -4.93 -11.99
CA ASP A 16 4.67 -5.38 -12.73
C ASP A 16 3.45 -5.26 -11.82
N LEU A 17 2.61 -4.26 -12.09
CA LEU A 17 1.42 -3.95 -11.29
C LEU A 17 0.39 -5.09 -11.31
N SER A 18 0.38 -5.92 -12.35
CA SER A 18 -0.56 -7.05 -12.47
C SER A 18 -0.29 -8.16 -11.44
N ARG A 19 0.94 -8.21 -10.88
CA ARG A 19 1.30 -9.17 -9.83
C ARG A 19 0.69 -8.84 -8.47
N SER A 20 0.21 -7.61 -8.29
CA SER A 20 -0.51 -7.21 -7.07
C SER A 20 -1.92 -7.79 -7.06
N LYS A 21 -2.43 -8.12 -5.88
CA LYS A 21 -3.82 -8.59 -5.75
C LYS A 21 -4.78 -7.41 -5.76
N ARG A 22 -5.99 -7.63 -6.26
CA ARG A 22 -7.13 -6.72 -6.04
C ARG A 22 -7.58 -6.76 -4.59
N GLY A 23 -8.40 -5.78 -4.20
CA GLY A 23 -8.93 -5.71 -2.84
C GLY A 23 -7.84 -5.51 -1.78
N LYS A 24 -6.79 -4.75 -2.12
CA LYS A 24 -5.78 -4.22 -1.18
C LYS A 24 -6.24 -2.83 -0.70
N ASP A 25 -5.60 -2.29 0.34
CA ASP A 25 -6.07 -1.08 1.03
C ASP A 25 -6.20 0.13 0.10
N PHE A 26 -5.26 0.31 -0.83
CA PHE A 26 -5.28 1.38 -1.83
C PHE A 26 -5.46 0.85 -3.26
N GLY A 27 -6.00 -0.37 -3.41
CA GLY A 27 -6.23 -0.99 -4.72
C GLY A 27 -5.05 -1.80 -5.27
N GLN A 28 -5.17 -2.28 -6.51
CA GLN A 28 -4.14 -3.11 -7.16
C GLN A 28 -2.99 -2.23 -7.66
N GLY A 29 -1.79 -2.44 -7.12
CA GLY A 29 -0.61 -1.67 -7.50
C GLY A 29 0.65 -2.07 -6.74
N PHE A 30 1.72 -1.29 -6.90
CA PHE A 30 3.00 -1.53 -6.25
C PHE A 30 3.07 -0.81 -4.91
N TYR A 31 3.40 -1.54 -3.86
CA TYR A 31 3.41 -1.04 -2.49
C TYR A 31 4.83 -0.99 -1.96
N LEU A 32 5.16 0.13 -1.33
CA LEU A 32 6.43 0.42 -0.70
C LEU A 32 6.22 0.94 0.72
N ASN A 33 7.22 0.71 1.57
CA ASN A 33 7.25 1.18 2.94
C ASN A 33 8.42 2.16 3.14
N ALA A 34 8.23 3.18 3.98
CA ALA A 34 9.33 4.05 4.41
C ALA A 34 10.25 3.34 5.43
N ASP A 35 9.72 2.34 6.14
CA ASP A 35 10.44 1.55 7.13
C ASP A 35 10.98 0.23 6.50
N PRO A 36 12.32 0.04 6.45
CA PRO A 36 12.91 -1.18 5.90
C PRO A 36 12.63 -2.43 6.75
N ASP A 37 12.48 -2.29 8.07
CA ASP A 37 12.24 -3.42 8.97
C ASP A 37 10.82 -3.96 8.74
N GLN A 38 9.82 -3.09 8.62
CA GLN A 38 8.46 -3.49 8.23
C GLN A 38 8.41 -4.13 6.84
N ALA A 39 9.16 -3.60 5.88
CA ALA A 39 9.27 -4.22 4.57
C ALA A 39 9.91 -5.62 4.67
N MET A 40 10.93 -5.81 5.53
CA MET A 40 11.56 -7.12 5.72
C MET A 40 10.61 -8.11 6.39
N ASP A 41 9.86 -7.69 7.40
CA ASP A 41 8.84 -8.54 8.04
C ASP A 41 7.79 -9.01 7.02
N MET A 42 7.38 -8.12 6.11
CA MET A 42 6.50 -8.49 5.00
C MET A 42 7.17 -9.48 4.03
N ALA A 43 8.47 -9.34 3.75
CA ALA A 43 9.24 -10.29 2.92
C ALA A 43 9.31 -11.68 3.57
N ILE A 44 9.58 -11.74 4.88
CA ILE A 44 9.63 -12.98 5.67
C ILE A 44 8.27 -13.67 5.65
N ARG A 45 7.20 -12.92 5.96
CA ARG A 45 5.83 -13.44 5.94
C ARG A 45 5.41 -13.95 4.56
N THR A 46 5.74 -13.20 3.50
CA THR A 46 5.42 -13.57 2.11
C THR A 46 6.15 -14.85 1.70
N THR A 47 7.45 -14.94 1.99
CA THR A 47 8.27 -16.12 1.70
C THR A 47 7.71 -17.35 2.43
N ARG A 48 7.38 -17.21 3.71
CA ARG A 48 6.79 -18.29 4.52
C ARG A 48 5.45 -18.76 3.93
N PHE A 49 4.60 -17.83 3.51
CA PHE A 49 3.28 -18.15 2.95
C PHE A 49 3.38 -18.85 1.59
N LEU A 50 4.28 -18.39 0.73
CA LEU A 50 4.49 -18.99 -0.60
C LEU A 50 5.32 -20.27 -0.56
N ASN A 51 6.04 -20.51 0.54
CA ASN A 51 6.98 -21.63 0.70
C ASN A 51 7.98 -21.72 -0.47
N ALA A 52 8.46 -20.56 -0.95
CA ALA A 52 9.33 -20.45 -2.11
C ALA A 52 10.12 -19.13 -2.08
N GLY A 53 11.33 -19.14 -2.65
CA GLY A 53 12.22 -17.98 -2.67
C GLY A 53 12.87 -17.71 -1.31
N GLN A 54 13.29 -16.46 -1.08
CA GLN A 54 13.91 -16.03 0.16
C GLN A 54 13.50 -14.58 0.48
N PRO A 55 13.41 -14.19 1.77
CA PRO A 55 13.05 -12.82 2.14
C PRO A 55 14.05 -11.85 1.51
N THR A 56 13.55 -10.94 0.69
CA THR A 56 14.37 -10.01 -0.11
C THR A 56 13.77 -8.61 -0.03
N LEU A 57 14.62 -7.63 0.25
CA LEU A 57 14.30 -6.22 0.17
C LEU A 57 14.78 -5.63 -1.15
N SER A 58 13.95 -4.82 -1.80
CA SER A 58 14.33 -3.95 -2.92
C SER A 58 14.15 -2.49 -2.50
N CYS A 59 15.18 -1.65 -2.67
CA CYS A 59 15.17 -0.25 -2.28
C CYS A 59 14.96 0.65 -3.50
N PHE A 60 14.08 1.65 -3.38
CA PHE A 60 13.78 2.61 -4.42
C PHE A 60 13.93 4.03 -3.89
N GLU A 61 14.38 4.93 -4.76
CA GLU A 61 14.31 6.37 -4.54
C GLU A 61 13.08 6.94 -5.26
N PHE A 62 12.37 7.81 -4.56
CA PHE A 62 11.16 8.49 -5.03
C PHE A 62 11.29 10.01 -4.82
N ASP A 63 10.89 10.80 -5.81
CA ASP A 63 10.82 12.26 -5.75
C ASP A 63 9.36 12.74 -5.84
N GLU A 64 8.81 13.22 -4.72
CA GLU A 64 7.45 13.75 -4.65
C GLU A 64 7.29 15.02 -5.50
N ASP A 65 8.33 15.88 -5.55
CA ASP A 65 8.29 17.11 -6.34
C ASP A 65 8.25 16.81 -7.85
N GLU A 66 8.90 15.72 -8.29
CA GLU A 66 8.83 15.27 -9.69
C GLU A 66 7.44 14.74 -10.04
N ALA A 67 6.76 14.08 -9.10
CA ALA A 67 5.39 13.63 -9.30
C ALA A 67 4.45 14.82 -9.56
N GLU A 68 4.59 15.88 -8.77
CA GLU A 68 3.82 17.13 -8.95
C GLU A 68 4.17 17.81 -10.29
N ARG A 69 5.47 17.94 -10.63
CA ARG A 69 5.92 18.51 -11.91
C ARG A 69 5.38 17.77 -13.13
N LYS A 70 5.23 16.44 -13.04
CA LYS A 70 4.62 15.60 -14.09
C LYS A 70 3.09 15.60 -14.08
N GLY A 71 2.46 16.25 -13.10
CA GLY A 71 1.00 16.35 -12.99
C GLY A 71 0.34 15.04 -12.59
N LEU A 72 1.02 14.16 -11.85
CA LEU A 72 0.41 12.94 -11.32
C LEU A 72 -0.61 13.27 -10.24
N HIS A 73 -1.69 12.49 -10.18
CA HIS A 73 -2.74 12.68 -9.20
C HIS A 73 -2.39 11.96 -7.90
N VAL A 74 -1.87 12.71 -6.93
CA VAL A 74 -1.40 12.20 -5.63
C VAL A 74 -2.45 12.44 -4.55
N LYS A 75 -2.81 11.38 -3.81
CA LYS A 75 -3.67 11.47 -2.62
C LYS A 75 -2.86 11.17 -1.36
N ILE A 76 -2.86 12.10 -0.41
CA ILE A 76 -2.15 11.96 0.86
C ILE A 76 -3.16 11.92 2.00
N PHE A 77 -3.04 10.89 2.85
CA PHE A 77 -3.71 10.78 4.14
C PHE A 77 -2.64 10.97 5.24
N LEU A 78 -2.71 12.08 5.96
CA LEU A 78 -1.71 12.42 6.99
C LEU A 78 -1.85 11.57 8.26
N ASP A 79 -3.07 11.11 8.56
CA ASP A 79 -3.39 10.30 9.72
C ASP A 79 -4.64 9.45 9.41
N TYR A 80 -4.97 8.55 10.34
CA TYR A 80 -6.20 7.79 10.37
C TYR A 80 -7.40 8.74 10.44
N SER A 81 -8.34 8.59 9.50
CA SER A 81 -9.56 9.39 9.43
C SER A 81 -10.70 8.57 8.87
N GLU A 82 -11.95 9.04 9.04
CA GLU A 82 -13.11 8.39 8.43
C GLU A 82 -12.99 8.36 6.90
N GLU A 83 -12.45 9.43 6.28
CA GLU A 83 -12.17 9.48 4.85
C GLU A 83 -11.19 8.38 4.42
N TRP A 84 -10.11 8.17 5.19
CA TRP A 84 -9.15 7.10 4.92
C TRP A 84 -9.81 5.71 5.07
N ALA A 85 -10.60 5.50 6.13
CA ALA A 85 -11.25 4.22 6.36
C ALA A 85 -12.28 3.90 5.25
N GLU A 86 -13.04 4.90 4.79
CA GLU A 86 -13.95 4.75 3.66
C GLU A 86 -13.21 4.47 2.36
N PHE A 87 -12.06 5.12 2.13
CA PHE A 87 -11.20 4.84 0.98
C PHE A 87 -10.67 3.40 0.99
N VAL A 88 -10.27 2.89 2.16
CA VAL A 88 -9.87 1.48 2.34
C VAL A 88 -11.07 0.55 2.05
N VAL A 89 -12.24 0.83 2.61
CA VAL A 89 -13.47 0.04 2.37
C VAL A 89 -13.82 -0.01 0.88
N MET A 90 -13.78 1.13 0.20
CA MET A 90 -14.04 1.25 -1.23
C MET A 90 -13.10 0.34 -2.04
N ASN A 91 -11.79 0.38 -1.77
CA ASN A 91 -10.81 -0.44 -2.47
C ASN A 91 -10.93 -1.93 -2.14
N ARG A 92 -11.11 -2.28 -0.87
CA ARG A 92 -11.26 -3.66 -0.40
C ARG A 92 -12.51 -4.36 -0.98
N LYS A 93 -13.57 -3.60 -1.26
CA LYS A 93 -14.78 -4.10 -1.93
C LYS A 93 -14.62 -4.28 -3.44
N ASN A 94 -13.62 -3.63 -4.06
CA ASN A 94 -13.47 -3.67 -5.50
C ASN A 94 -12.70 -4.92 -5.96
N ASN A 95 -13.45 -5.83 -6.60
CA ASN A 95 -12.90 -7.02 -7.27
C ASN A 95 -12.90 -6.90 -8.80
N SER A 96 -13.29 -5.75 -9.36
CA SER A 96 -13.34 -5.54 -10.80
C SER A 96 -11.95 -5.27 -11.41
N GLU A 97 -11.84 -5.35 -12.74
CA GLU A 97 -10.63 -4.95 -13.48
C GLU A 97 -10.35 -3.44 -13.39
N THR A 98 -11.39 -2.64 -13.13
CA THR A 98 -11.29 -1.18 -13.09
C THR A 98 -10.90 -0.74 -11.68
N PRO A 99 -9.85 0.09 -11.49
CA PRO A 99 -9.53 0.68 -10.20
C PRO A 99 -10.70 1.45 -9.59
N ALA A 100 -10.78 1.48 -8.26
CA ALA A 100 -11.88 2.16 -7.56
C ALA A 100 -11.72 3.69 -7.52
N HIS A 101 -10.53 4.19 -7.86
CA HIS A 101 -10.17 5.61 -7.91
C HIS A 101 -9.19 5.88 -9.06
N SER A 102 -8.96 7.15 -9.34
CA SER A 102 -8.06 7.61 -10.41
C SER A 102 -6.67 8.08 -9.93
N TYR A 103 -6.38 8.02 -8.62
CA TYR A 103 -5.07 8.42 -8.10
C TYR A 103 -3.94 7.53 -8.61
N ASP A 104 -2.88 8.17 -9.10
CA ASP A 104 -1.63 7.55 -9.53
C ASP A 104 -0.82 7.06 -8.33
N ILE A 105 -0.80 7.87 -7.26
CA ILE A 105 -0.05 7.62 -6.04
C ILE A 105 -0.96 7.87 -4.84
N VAL A 106 -0.92 6.96 -3.85
CA VAL A 106 -1.60 7.14 -2.56
C VAL A 106 -0.57 6.95 -1.45
N ILE A 107 -0.46 7.95 -0.57
CA ILE A 107 0.43 7.93 0.58
C ILE A 107 -0.45 8.00 1.83
N GLY A 108 -0.29 7.07 2.75
CA GLY A 108 -1.12 7.10 3.95
C GLY A 108 -0.87 5.97 4.93
N PRO A 109 -1.65 5.94 6.02
CA PRO A 109 -1.43 4.97 7.06
C PRO A 109 -1.73 3.53 6.63
N ILE A 110 -1.10 2.59 7.31
CA ILE A 110 -1.29 1.14 7.19
C ILE A 110 -2.44 0.71 8.08
N ALA A 111 -3.29 -0.17 7.54
CA ALA A 111 -4.34 -0.81 8.29
C ALA A 111 -3.80 -2.06 9.02
N ASP A 112 -4.31 -2.32 10.23
CA ASP A 112 -3.96 -3.51 11.00
C ASP A 112 -4.40 -4.82 10.30
N ASP A 113 -3.73 -5.94 10.60
CA ASP A 113 -3.85 -7.21 9.86
C ASP A 113 -5.27 -7.84 9.87
N THR A 114 -6.22 -7.30 10.65
CA THR A 114 -7.61 -7.79 10.79
C THR A 114 -8.64 -7.08 9.91
N VAL A 115 -8.20 -6.34 8.88
CA VAL A 115 -9.05 -5.50 7.99
C VAL A 115 -10.37 -6.16 7.54
N GLY A 116 -10.32 -7.42 7.08
CA GLY A 116 -11.48 -8.06 6.43
C GLY A 116 -12.70 -8.23 7.33
N VAL A 117 -12.51 -8.55 8.62
CA VAL A 117 -13.61 -8.75 9.57
C VAL A 117 -14.25 -7.41 9.92
N GLN A 118 -13.44 -6.38 10.13
CA GLN A 118 -13.93 -5.06 10.55
C GLN A 118 -14.68 -4.36 9.43
N ILE A 119 -14.19 -4.45 8.20
CA ILE A 119 -14.90 -3.95 7.01
C ILE A 119 -16.26 -4.66 6.85
N ARG A 120 -16.33 -5.98 7.06
CA ARG A 120 -17.61 -6.70 6.97
C ARG A 120 -18.62 -6.20 8.00
N ARG A 121 -18.18 -6.01 9.26
CA ARG A 121 -19.05 -5.49 10.34
C ARG A 121 -19.54 -4.07 10.04
N TYR A 122 -18.68 -3.21 9.51
CA TYR A 122 -19.04 -1.88 9.06
C TYR A 122 -20.10 -1.90 7.94
N ILE A 123 -19.88 -2.69 6.89
CA ILE A 123 -20.83 -2.81 5.76
C ILE A 123 -22.20 -3.33 6.22
N MET A 124 -22.24 -4.20 7.22
CA MET A 124 -23.48 -4.73 7.79
C MET A 124 -24.19 -3.75 8.74
N GLY A 125 -23.63 -2.57 8.98
CA GLY A 125 -24.19 -1.55 9.87
C GLY A 125 -23.99 -1.83 11.36
N TYR A 126 -23.09 -2.76 11.73
CA TYR A 126 -22.79 -3.07 13.14
C TYR A 126 -21.78 -2.11 13.78
N MET A 127 -21.31 -1.10 13.04
CA MET A 127 -20.21 -0.24 13.44
C MET A 127 -20.30 1.11 12.72
N SER A 128 -19.91 2.19 13.39
CA SER A 128 -19.75 3.52 12.78
C SER A 128 -18.41 3.64 12.03
N ALA A 129 -18.28 4.65 11.17
CA ALA A 129 -17.00 4.97 10.52
C ALA A 129 -15.92 5.28 11.57
N SER A 130 -16.22 6.11 12.58
CA SER A 130 -15.31 6.39 13.70
C SER A 130 -14.81 5.14 14.43
N THR A 131 -15.66 4.14 14.66
CA THR A 131 -15.23 2.88 15.30
C THR A 131 -14.37 2.04 14.34
N LEU A 132 -14.69 2.07 13.04
CA LEU A 132 -13.87 1.40 12.02
C LEU A 132 -12.46 1.98 11.97
N VAL A 133 -12.32 3.30 12.07
CA VAL A 133 -11.01 3.96 12.13
C VAL A 133 -10.17 3.40 13.28
N GLU A 134 -10.73 3.33 14.49
CA GLU A 134 -10.03 2.82 15.67
C GLU A 134 -9.68 1.33 15.55
N GLU A 135 -10.55 0.52 14.94
CA GLU A 135 -10.30 -0.92 14.74
C GLU A 135 -9.32 -1.22 13.60
N LEU A 136 -9.22 -0.36 12.59
CA LEU A 136 -8.25 -0.50 11.49
C LEU A 136 -6.89 0.10 11.83
N LYS A 137 -6.78 0.93 12.86
CA LYS A 137 -5.53 1.61 13.22
C LYS A 137 -4.43 0.60 13.58
N PHE A 138 -3.33 0.65 12.82
CA PHE A 138 -2.14 -0.15 13.14
C PHE A 138 -1.51 0.36 14.44
N ARG A 139 -1.15 -0.57 15.33
CA ARG A 139 -0.67 -0.25 16.69
C ARG A 139 0.86 -0.29 16.84
N GLY A 140 1.60 -0.15 15.74
CA GLY A 140 3.06 -0.06 15.73
C GLY A 140 3.57 1.31 15.27
N ASP A 141 4.89 1.50 15.33
CA ASP A 141 5.56 2.69 14.82
C ASP A 141 5.59 2.71 13.29
N HIS A 142 5.93 3.85 12.67
CA HIS A 142 6.15 3.98 11.21
C HIS A 142 5.02 3.45 10.32
N ALA A 143 3.79 3.88 10.56
CA ALA A 143 2.60 3.33 9.90
C ALA A 143 2.36 3.82 8.46
N THR A 144 3.31 4.39 7.73
CA THR A 144 3.03 4.97 6.38
C THR A 144 3.44 4.04 5.25
N GLN A 145 2.51 3.79 4.32
CA GLN A 145 2.76 3.09 3.07
C GLN A 145 2.58 4.02 1.86
N TYR A 146 3.28 3.66 0.79
CA TYR A 146 3.21 4.31 -0.50
C TYR A 146 2.67 3.32 -1.53
N PHE A 147 1.61 3.71 -2.23
CA PHE A 147 1.01 2.97 -3.32
C PHE A 147 1.30 3.68 -4.64
N PHE A 148 1.68 2.91 -5.66
CA PHE A 148 1.88 3.34 -7.04
C PHE A 148 0.95 2.51 -7.94
N GLY A 149 -0.07 3.17 -8.49
CA GLY A 149 -1.19 2.52 -9.19
C GLY A 149 -1.09 2.52 -10.71
N THR A 150 -0.22 3.36 -11.29
CA THR A 150 -0.11 3.53 -12.75
C THR A 150 1.33 3.36 -13.23
N PRO A 151 1.54 3.01 -14.52
CA PRO A 151 2.88 2.94 -15.10
C PRO A 151 3.68 4.23 -14.94
N GLN A 152 3.05 5.39 -15.11
CA GLN A 152 3.67 6.70 -14.96
C GLN A 152 4.15 6.96 -13.53
N ALA A 153 3.39 6.49 -12.53
CA ALA A 153 3.80 6.54 -11.13
C ALA A 153 5.02 5.65 -10.87
N VAL A 154 5.03 4.44 -11.45
CA VAL A 154 6.15 3.49 -11.32
C VAL A 154 7.43 4.02 -11.97
N GLU A 155 7.34 4.77 -13.06
CA GLU A 155 8.50 5.40 -13.72
C GLU A 155 9.23 6.43 -12.85
N LEU A 156 8.61 6.88 -11.76
CA LEU A 156 9.26 7.76 -10.77
C LEU A 156 10.12 6.99 -9.75
N LEU A 157 10.09 5.66 -9.76
CA LEU A 157 10.84 4.82 -8.84
C LEU A 157 12.18 4.42 -9.44
N THR A 158 13.26 4.90 -8.85
CA THR A 158 14.62 4.50 -9.24
C THR A 158 15.12 3.40 -8.32
N LEU A 159 15.36 2.19 -8.85
CA LEU A 159 15.93 1.09 -8.09
C LEU A 159 17.37 1.44 -7.64
N VAL A 160 17.60 1.38 -6.33
CA VAL A 160 18.92 1.55 -5.73
C VAL A 160 19.59 0.19 -5.64
N LYS A 161 20.73 0.02 -6.32
CA LYS A 161 21.57 -1.15 -6.13
C LYS A 161 22.26 -1.04 -4.77
N LEU A 162 21.96 -1.98 -3.88
CA LEU A 162 22.65 -2.17 -2.60
C LEU A 162 24.05 -2.75 -2.82
#